data_AF-A0A060YZ44-F1
#
_entry.id   AF-A0A060YZ44-F1
#
_cell.length_a   1.000
_cell.length_b   1.000
_cell.length_c   1.000
_cell.angle_alpha   90.00
_cell.angle_beta   90.00
_cell.angle_gamma   90.00
#
_symmetry.space_group_name_H-M   'P 1'
#
loop_
_entity.id
_entity.type
_entity.pdbx_description
1 polymer ?
#
loop_
_entity_poly.entity_id
_entity_poly.type
_entity_poly.pdbx_seq_one_letter_code
_entity_poly.pdbx_strand_id
1 'polypeptide(L)'
;MCLTLEQQCKSLWGRDGRAAPDLCFQKVNEAGDSFGNCGKDLLGKYRGCRDRDARCGKIQCVSSASKPLETNAVPIDTTVRVGNGKILCRGTHVYRPGQGDEEQGDTLDPGLVMTGTKCGEDSVRRGEEKGRVWGVCVSLGSMLHL
;
A
#
# COMPACT_ATOMS: atom_id res chain seq x y z
N MET A 1 19.06 -3.95 1.95
CA MET A 1 17.87 -4.85 1.92
C MET A 1 16.64 -3.97 1.81
N CYS A 2 15.78 -4.20 0.82
CA CYS A 2 14.55 -3.42 0.63
C CYS A 2 13.35 -4.18 1.16
N LEU A 3 12.39 -3.46 1.75
CA LEU A 3 11.12 -4.06 2.09
C LEU A 3 10.35 -4.39 0.79
N THR A 4 9.66 -5.53 0.78
CA THR A 4 8.76 -5.92 -0.31
C THR A 4 7.30 -5.85 0.14
N LEU A 5 6.38 -5.73 -0.82
CA LEU A 5 4.94 -5.80 -0.56
C LEU A 5 4.58 -7.09 0.21
N GLU A 6 5.22 -8.20 -0.14
CA GLU A 6 5.08 -9.51 0.50
C GLU A 6 5.46 -9.45 1.97
N GLN A 7 6.58 -8.82 2.31
CA GLN A 7 7.02 -8.68 3.69
C GLN A 7 6.04 -7.80 4.48
N GLN A 8 5.53 -6.73 3.88
CA GLN A 8 4.53 -5.87 4.52
C GLN A 8 3.17 -6.58 4.69
N CYS A 9 2.71 -7.33 3.69
CA CYS A 9 1.49 -8.12 3.83
C CYS A 9 1.63 -9.18 4.92
N LYS A 10 2.83 -9.77 5.08
CA LYS A 10 3.10 -10.70 6.18
C LYS A 10 3.06 -10.02 7.55
N SER A 11 3.59 -8.80 7.67
CA SER A 11 3.52 -8.06 8.94
C SER A 11 2.10 -7.63 9.28
N LEU A 12 1.25 -7.40 8.28
CA LEU A 12 -0.15 -6.99 8.48
C LEU A 12 -1.08 -8.16 8.78
N TRP A 13 -0.91 -9.30 8.09
CA TRP A 13 -1.91 -10.39 8.08
C TRP A 13 -1.39 -11.72 8.61
N GLY A 14 -0.09 -11.83 8.91
CA GLY A 14 0.54 -13.07 9.36
C GLY A 14 1.27 -13.81 8.24
N ARG A 15 1.74 -15.02 8.56
CA ARG A 15 2.68 -15.77 7.70
C ARG A 15 2.15 -16.10 6.31
N ASP A 16 0.83 -16.22 6.16
CA ASP A 16 0.15 -16.50 4.91
C ASP A 16 -0.12 -15.25 4.04
N GLY A 17 0.14 -14.06 4.57
CA GLY A 17 0.02 -12.78 3.86
C GLY A 17 0.90 -12.73 2.60
N ARG A 18 0.29 -12.35 1.47
CA ARG A 18 0.96 -12.14 0.17
C ARG A 18 0.43 -10.85 -0.46
N ALA A 19 1.16 -10.26 -1.40
CA ALA A 19 0.61 -9.13 -2.16
C ALA A 19 -0.56 -9.61 -3.03
N ALA A 20 -1.55 -8.74 -3.18
CA ALA A 20 -2.66 -8.97 -4.10
C ALA A 20 -2.21 -8.86 -5.57
N PRO A 21 -3.01 -9.39 -6.52
CA PRO A 21 -2.79 -9.12 -7.93
C PRO A 21 -2.74 -7.62 -8.23
N ASP A 22 -1.95 -7.22 -9.22
CA ASP A 22 -1.76 -5.80 -9.61
C ASP A 22 -3.07 -5.08 -9.89
N LEU A 23 -4.07 -5.80 -10.40
CA LEU A 23 -5.40 -5.27 -10.66
C LEU A 23 -6.11 -4.75 -9.41
N CYS A 24 -5.86 -5.35 -8.24
CA CYS A 24 -6.40 -4.84 -6.97
C CYS A 24 -5.78 -3.49 -6.62
N PHE A 25 -4.45 -3.35 -6.75
CA PHE A 25 -3.78 -2.09 -6.54
C PHE A 25 -4.29 -1.02 -7.51
N GLN A 26 -4.39 -1.35 -8.80
CA GLN A 26 -4.91 -0.43 -9.82
C GLN A 26 -6.33 0.02 -9.51
N LYS A 27 -7.28 -0.91 -9.39
CA LYS A 27 -8.71 -0.56 -9.26
C LYS A 27 -9.06 0.07 -7.93
N VAL A 28 -8.45 -0.38 -6.83
CA VAL A 28 -8.70 0.23 -5.52
C VAL A 28 -8.06 1.61 -5.47
N ASN A 29 -6.79 1.76 -5.87
CA ASN A 29 -6.11 3.04 -5.71
C ASN A 29 -6.45 4.09 -6.78
N GLU A 30 -7.06 3.70 -7.90
CA GLU A 30 -7.64 4.62 -8.90
C GLU A 30 -8.81 5.44 -8.31
N ALA A 31 -9.50 4.92 -7.28
CA ALA A 31 -10.68 5.57 -6.69
C ALA A 31 -10.38 6.94 -6.06
N GLY A 32 -9.21 7.09 -5.43
CA GLY A 32 -8.82 8.35 -4.78
C GLY A 32 -9.70 8.68 -3.57
N ASP A 33 -9.99 7.68 -2.74
CA ASP A 33 -10.73 7.80 -1.48
C ASP A 33 -9.87 7.40 -0.28
N SER A 34 -10.44 7.34 0.92
CA SER A 34 -9.70 6.98 2.15
C SER A 34 -9.15 5.54 2.16
N PHE A 35 -9.67 4.66 1.32
CA PHE A 35 -9.32 3.24 1.28
C PHE A 35 -8.42 2.87 0.10
N GLY A 36 -8.42 3.68 -0.95
CA GLY A 36 -7.57 3.53 -2.12
C GLY A 36 -7.12 4.88 -2.70
N ASN A 37 -5.85 5.23 -2.51
CA ASN A 37 -5.28 6.50 -2.96
C ASN A 37 -3.74 6.47 -3.06
N CYS A 38 -3.19 7.54 -3.63
CA CYS A 38 -1.75 7.85 -3.70
C CYS A 38 -1.40 9.08 -2.83
N GLY A 39 -2.01 9.19 -1.65
CA GLY A 39 -1.87 10.33 -0.75
C GLY A 39 -2.90 11.42 -1.00
N LYS A 40 -2.73 12.54 -0.30
CA LYS A 40 -3.59 13.73 -0.37
C LYS A 40 -2.94 14.85 -1.20
N ASP A 41 -3.75 15.73 -1.77
CA ASP A 41 -3.27 16.98 -2.37
C ASP A 41 -3.04 18.08 -1.32
N LEU A 42 -2.63 19.27 -1.75
CA LEU A 42 -2.37 20.42 -0.88
C LEU A 42 -3.62 20.91 -0.12
N LEU A 43 -4.82 20.50 -0.56
CA LEU A 43 -6.10 20.82 0.07
C LEU A 43 -6.58 19.68 0.98
N GLY A 44 -5.77 18.63 1.18
CA GLY A 44 -6.10 17.48 2.01
C GLY A 44 -7.03 16.46 1.33
N LYS A 45 -7.32 16.61 0.04
CA LYS A 45 -8.20 15.69 -0.68
C LYS A 45 -7.42 14.47 -1.17
N TYR A 46 -7.97 13.28 -0.97
CA TYR A 46 -7.38 12.05 -1.52
C TYR A 46 -7.27 12.11 -3.04
N ARG A 47 -6.12 11.65 -3.54
CA ARG A 47 -5.83 11.58 -4.96
C ARG A 47 -5.82 10.13 -5.44
N GLY A 48 -6.50 9.88 -6.55
CA GLY A 48 -6.37 8.63 -7.28
C GLY A 48 -4.94 8.43 -7.79
N CYS A 49 -4.49 7.18 -7.78
CA CYS A 49 -3.21 6.79 -8.37
C CYS A 49 -3.30 6.75 -9.90
N ARG A 50 -2.18 7.06 -10.56
CA ARG A 50 -1.95 6.65 -11.95
C ARG A 50 -1.54 5.17 -11.97
N ASP A 51 -1.74 4.49 -13.08
CA ASP A 51 -1.45 3.05 -13.20
C ASP A 51 -0.04 2.66 -12.74
N ARG A 52 0.98 3.46 -13.12
CA ARG A 52 2.39 3.24 -12.73
C ARG A 52 2.65 3.39 -11.23
N ASP A 53 1.82 4.18 -10.55
CA ASP A 53 1.97 4.55 -9.13
C ASP A 53 1.03 3.71 -8.24
N ALA A 54 0.08 2.97 -8.83
CA ALA A 54 -0.97 2.24 -8.12
C ALA A 54 -0.44 1.24 -7.09
N ARG A 55 0.68 0.57 -7.38
CA ARG A 55 1.33 -0.36 -6.45
C ARG A 55 2.07 0.31 -5.29
N CYS A 56 2.21 1.63 -5.33
CA CYS A 56 2.85 2.41 -4.29
C CYS A 56 1.82 3.15 -3.41
N GLY A 57 0.51 3.03 -3.69
CA GLY A 57 -0.60 3.63 -2.94
C GLY A 57 -1.00 2.86 -1.67
N LYS A 58 -2.30 2.66 -1.42
CA LYS A 58 -2.78 1.80 -0.34
C LYS A 58 -2.43 0.34 -0.64
N ILE A 59 -1.96 -0.39 0.37
CA ILE A 59 -1.52 -1.77 0.21
C ILE A 59 -2.72 -2.71 0.04
N GLN A 60 -2.57 -3.68 -0.87
CA GLN A 60 -3.54 -4.75 -1.10
C GLN A 60 -2.86 -6.10 -0.91
N CYS A 61 -3.50 -6.99 -0.15
CA CYS A 61 -2.97 -8.28 0.25
C CYS A 61 -3.95 -9.42 -0.01
N VAL A 62 -3.44 -10.65 -0.01
CA VAL A 62 -4.23 -11.89 0.10
C VAL A 62 -3.85 -12.56 1.42
N SER A 63 -4.85 -12.94 2.21
CA SER A 63 -4.67 -13.72 3.44
C SER A 63 -5.97 -14.44 3.79
N SER A 64 -5.85 -15.58 4.46
CA SER A 64 -6.96 -16.32 5.06
C SER A 64 -7.39 -15.74 6.42
N ALA A 65 -6.59 -14.87 7.03
CA ALA A 65 -6.92 -14.21 8.28
C ALA A 65 -8.18 -13.34 8.13
N SER A 66 -9.06 -13.40 9.12
CA SER A 66 -10.31 -12.62 9.15
C SER A 66 -10.10 -11.15 9.52
N LYS A 67 -8.97 -10.82 10.14
CA LYS A 67 -8.57 -9.45 10.51
C LYS A 67 -7.06 -9.28 10.47
N PRO A 68 -6.55 -8.05 10.36
CA PRO A 68 -5.13 -7.76 10.52
C PRO A 68 -4.63 -8.11 11.94
N LEU A 69 -3.31 -8.26 12.09
CA LEU A 69 -2.66 -8.56 13.36
C LEU A 69 -2.73 -7.40 14.36
N GLU A 70 -2.75 -6.15 13.87
CA GLU A 70 -2.83 -4.96 14.71
C GLU A 70 -4.25 -4.78 15.27
N THR A 71 -4.37 -4.45 16.56
CA THR A 71 -5.65 -4.52 17.29
C THR A 71 -6.64 -3.41 16.90
N ASN A 72 -6.15 -2.27 16.43
CA ASN A 72 -6.92 -1.11 15.97
C ASN A 72 -7.05 -1.05 14.44
N ALA A 73 -6.69 -2.14 13.75
CA ALA A 73 -6.81 -2.28 12.31
C ALA A 73 -8.03 -3.10 11.93
N VAL A 74 -8.72 -2.69 10.87
CA VAL A 74 -9.87 -3.40 10.30
C VAL A 74 -9.58 -3.85 8.87
N PRO A 75 -10.15 -4.99 8.43
CA PRO A 75 -10.08 -5.41 7.04
C PRO A 75 -10.96 -4.49 6.18
N ILE A 76 -10.45 -4.12 4.99
CA ILE A 76 -11.19 -3.41 3.96
C ILE A 76 -11.29 -4.31 2.73
N ASP A 77 -12.46 -4.89 2.53
CA ASP A 77 -12.74 -5.82 1.43
C ASP A 77 -13.49 -5.10 0.30
N THR A 78 -12.82 -4.90 -0.83
CA THR A 78 -13.35 -4.21 -2.01
C THR A 78 -13.56 -5.20 -3.14
N THR A 79 -14.79 -5.33 -3.63
CA THR A 79 -15.09 -6.16 -4.81
C THR A 79 -14.89 -5.36 -6.09
N VAL A 80 -13.90 -5.73 -6.90
CA VAL A 80 -13.63 -5.12 -8.20
C VAL A 80 -14.23 -5.96 -9.33
N ARG A 81 -14.82 -5.31 -10.33
CA ARG A 81 -15.36 -5.97 -11.53
C ARG A 81 -14.33 -5.97 -12.65
N VAL A 82 -14.18 -7.11 -13.32
CA VAL A 82 -13.18 -7.33 -14.38
C VAL A 82 -13.85 -8.09 -15.52
N GLY A 83 -14.28 -7.37 -16.56
CA GLY A 83 -15.17 -7.92 -17.57
C GLY A 83 -16.43 -8.49 -16.92
N ASN A 84 -16.66 -9.79 -17.09
CA ASN A 84 -17.80 -10.51 -16.47
C ASN A 84 -17.46 -11.15 -15.11
N GLY A 85 -16.20 -11.05 -14.66
CA GLY A 85 -15.72 -11.60 -13.39
C GLY A 85 -15.72 -10.59 -12.25
N LYS A 86 -15.54 -11.10 -11.03
CA LYS A 86 -15.33 -10.30 -9.81
C LYS A 86 -14.10 -10.82 -9.07
N ILE A 87 -13.32 -9.90 -8.50
CA ILE A 87 -12.19 -10.21 -7.64
C ILE A 87 -12.41 -9.49 -6.30
N LEU A 88 -12.13 -10.19 -5.20
CA LEU A 88 -12.10 -9.59 -3.87
C LEU A 88 -10.68 -9.08 -3.60
N CYS A 89 -10.56 -7.77 -3.41
CA CYS A 89 -9.33 -7.11 -3.02
C CYS A 89 -9.40 -6.78 -1.54
N ARG A 90 -8.32 -7.03 -0.81
CA ARG A 90 -8.28 -6.86 0.64
C ARG A 90 -7.16 -5.91 1.04
N GLY A 91 -7.55 -4.78 1.63
CA GLY A 91 -6.67 -3.83 2.28
C GLY A 91 -6.93 -3.79 3.79
N THR A 92 -6.30 -2.83 4.46
CA THR A 92 -6.51 -2.56 5.89
C THR A 92 -6.60 -1.06 6.13
N HIS A 93 -7.34 -0.68 7.17
CA HIS A 93 -7.39 0.69 7.67
C HIS A 93 -7.25 0.68 9.19
N VAL A 94 -6.50 1.65 9.71
CA VAL A 94 -6.21 1.75 11.14
C VAL A 94 -6.91 2.96 11.73
N TYR A 95 -7.82 2.70 12.67
CA TYR A 95 -8.49 3.76 13.41
C TYR A 95 -7.65 4.15 14.63
N ARG A 96 -7.27 5.43 14.74
CA ARG A 96 -6.65 5.96 15.95
C ARG A 96 -7.70 6.75 16.74
N PRO A 97 -8.04 6.34 17.97
CA PRO A 97 -8.94 7.12 18.82
C PRO A 97 -8.34 8.51 19.07
N GLY A 98 -9.11 9.57 18.81
CA GLY A 98 -8.74 10.95 19.13
C GLY A 98 -8.03 11.75 18.03
N GLN A 99 -7.81 11.18 16.84
CA GLN A 99 -7.41 11.92 15.63
C GLN A 99 -8.51 11.79 14.59
N GLY A 100 -9.01 12.91 14.07
CA GLY A 100 -9.94 12.89 12.93
C GLY A 100 -9.24 12.43 11.65
N ASP A 101 -10.01 12.01 10.64
CA ASP A 101 -9.52 11.53 9.33
C ASP A 101 -8.57 12.52 8.60
N GLU A 102 -8.55 13.78 9.06
CA GLU A 102 -7.76 14.88 8.52
C GLU A 102 -6.35 15.01 9.15
N GLU A 103 -6.15 14.58 10.40
CA GLU A 103 -4.83 14.62 11.07
C GLU A 103 -4.00 13.35 10.87
N GLN A 104 -4.58 12.35 10.20
CA GLN A 104 -3.92 11.10 9.88
C GLN A 104 -2.91 11.34 8.74
N GLY A 105 -1.70 11.75 9.11
CA GLY A 105 -0.57 11.88 8.19
C GLY A 105 -0.17 10.53 7.58
N ASP A 106 0.28 10.55 6.32
CA ASP A 106 0.69 9.38 5.52
C ASP A 106 1.86 8.58 6.14
N THR A 107 2.53 9.12 7.16
CA THR A 107 3.73 8.56 7.78
C THR A 107 3.49 7.42 8.77
N LEU A 108 2.23 7.14 9.15
CA LEU A 108 1.92 6.12 10.17
C LEU A 108 0.70 5.24 9.86
N ASP A 109 0.11 5.30 8.66
CA ASP A 109 -0.96 4.36 8.27
C ASP A 109 -0.33 3.07 7.71
N PRO A 110 -0.37 1.94 8.42
CA PRO A 110 0.22 0.69 7.95
C PRO A 110 -0.56 0.08 6.77
N GLY A 111 -1.75 0.62 6.46
CA GLY A 111 -2.49 0.34 5.24
C GLY A 111 -2.00 1.09 4.00
N LEU A 112 -0.98 1.94 4.13
CA LEU A 112 -0.21 2.48 3.01
C LEU A 112 0.99 1.58 2.77
N VAL A 113 1.39 1.37 1.51
CA VAL A 113 2.70 0.78 1.21
C VAL A 113 3.77 1.58 1.95
N MET A 114 4.73 0.95 2.61
CA MET A 114 5.71 1.69 3.40
C MET A 114 6.75 2.38 2.52
N THR A 115 7.22 3.56 2.93
CA THR A 115 8.35 4.24 2.28
C THR A 115 9.56 3.31 2.16
N GLY A 116 10.25 3.33 1.02
CA GLY A 116 11.39 2.44 0.75
C GLY A 116 10.98 1.05 0.24
N THR A 117 9.69 0.72 0.20
CA THR A 117 9.20 -0.54 -0.38
C THR A 117 9.31 -0.53 -1.89
N LYS A 118 9.87 -1.58 -2.48
CA LYS A 118 9.86 -1.78 -3.93
C LYS A 118 8.42 -2.09 -4.38
N CYS A 119 7.86 -1.25 -5.23
CA CYS A 119 6.48 -1.36 -5.74
C CYS A 119 6.41 -1.53 -7.27
N GLY A 120 7.54 -1.53 -7.99
CA GLY A 120 7.63 -1.85 -9.42
C GLY A 120 9.07 -2.17 -9.82
N GLU A 121 9.34 -2.55 -11.08
CA GLU A 121 10.68 -2.99 -11.53
C GLU A 121 11.77 -1.97 -11.20
N ASP A 122 11.49 -0.68 -11.41
CA ASP A 122 12.36 0.46 -11.07
C ASP A 122 11.68 1.48 -10.14
N SER A 123 10.66 1.06 -9.40
CA SER A 123 9.84 1.95 -8.57
C SER A 123 9.89 1.57 -7.10
N VAL A 124 10.17 2.57 -6.26
CA VAL A 124 10.17 2.49 -4.80
C VAL A 124 9.27 3.58 -4.26
N ARG A 125 8.47 3.29 -3.23
CA ARG A 125 7.64 4.31 -2.60
C ARG A 125 8.53 5.36 -1.94
N ARG A 126 8.34 6.62 -2.34
CA ARG A 126 8.97 7.79 -1.71
C ARG A 126 8.08 8.30 -0.59
N GLY A 127 8.68 8.68 0.53
CA GLY A 127 7.99 9.42 1.59
C GLY A 127 7.94 10.89 1.25
N GLU A 128 6.86 11.57 1.65
CA GLU A 128 6.84 13.04 1.71
C GLU A 128 7.36 13.47 3.08
N GLU A 129 8.64 13.82 3.16
CA GLU A 129 9.20 14.51 4.32
C GLU A 129 10.11 15.62 3.82
N LYS A 130 9.94 16.83 4.36
CA LYS A 130 10.74 18.02 4.01
C LYS A 130 12.23 17.73 4.25
N GLY A 131 13.00 17.47 3.20
CA GLY A 131 14.46 17.67 3.19
C GLY A 131 15.37 16.50 3.57
N ARG A 132 14.92 15.24 3.65
CA ARG A 132 15.83 14.08 3.70
C ARG A 132 15.57 13.13 2.53
N VAL A 133 16.54 13.03 1.63
CA VAL A 133 16.62 11.94 0.65
C VAL A 133 17.02 10.67 1.40
N TRP A 134 16.09 9.74 1.58
CA TRP A 134 16.44 8.38 1.99
C TRP A 134 17.07 7.66 0.80
N GLY A 135 18.18 6.97 1.07
CA GLY A 135 19.02 6.34 0.05
C GLY A 135 18.23 5.46 -0.91
N VAL A 136 18.65 5.51 -2.19
CA VAL A 136 18.17 4.61 -3.24
C VAL A 136 18.29 3.17 -2.73
N CYS A 137 17.18 2.46 -2.74
CA CYS A 137 17.13 1.09 -2.32
C CYS A 137 17.84 0.23 -3.39
N VAL A 138 19.10 -0.13 -3.15
CA VAL A 138 19.91 -0.86 -4.14
C VAL A 138 19.39 -2.29 -4.25
N SER A 139 18.86 -2.64 -5.42
CA SER A 139 18.54 -4.01 -5.82
C SER A 139 19.85 -4.79 -5.97
N LEU A 140 20.24 -5.58 -4.96
CA LEU A 140 21.25 -6.63 -5.17
C LEU A 140 20.59 -7.78 -5.93
N GLY A 141 20.50 -7.61 -7.24
CA GLY A 141 19.94 -8.60 -8.17
C GLY A 141 20.70 -8.71 -9.49
N SER A 142 21.64 -7.81 -9.79
CA SER A 142 22.54 -7.96 -10.93
C SER A 142 23.89 -8.48 -10.44
N MET A 143 24.07 -9.79 -10.47
CA MET A 143 25.38 -10.40 -10.58
C MET A 143 26.02 -9.87 -11.88
N LEU A 144 26.88 -8.86 -11.79
CA LEU A 144 27.91 -8.70 -12.81
C LEU A 144 28.83 -9.93 -12.68
N HIS A 145 28.76 -10.84 -13.66
CA HIS A 145 29.93 -11.63 -13.99
C HIS A 145 30.90 -10.68 -14.69
N LEU A 146 32.06 -10.45 -14.06
CA LEU A 146 33.28 -10.01 -14.72
C LEU A 146 34.11 -11.26 -15.00
#